data_AF-A0A7S4BWL8-F1
#
_entry.id   AF-A0A7S4BWL8-F1
#
_cell.length_a   1.000
_cell.length_b   1.000
_cell.length_c   1.000
_cell.angle_alpha   90.00
_cell.angle_beta   90.00
_cell.angle_gamma   90.00
#
_symmetry.space_group_name_H-M   'P 1'
#
loop_
_entity.id
_entity.type
_entity.pdbx_description
1 polymer ?
#
loop_
_entity_poly.entity_id
_entity_poly.type
_entity_poly.pdbx_seq_one_letter_code
_entity_poly.pdbx_strand_id
1 'polypeptide(L)'
;MQFLLESLEDLDRSLRALNSRLIVLRGSPLEQLELAFERWQINQIAYEIDTEPYAKERDAAVCKMAQKTKVKVLRRFGHTLCNVDALLRRADGKPVTSYSAFLTNFNKEVNANPIVVLDPPAKLPPPKLEDAGIHREHCGGNTKNIVEDAGRHEEIVKDASRHDEDCFRRRQTDIT
;
A
#
# COMPACT_ATOMS: atom_id res chain seq x y z
N MET A 1 -15.56 11.90 9.82
CA MET A 1 -14.15 12.27 9.62
C MET A 1 -13.34 12.31 10.91
N GLN A 2 -13.96 12.59 12.06
CA GLN A 2 -13.28 12.61 13.38
C GLN A 2 -12.48 11.33 13.69
N PHE A 3 -13.07 10.15 13.49
CA PHE A 3 -12.43 8.85 13.75
C PHE A 3 -11.07 8.68 13.05
N LEU A 4 -10.97 9.08 11.77
CA LEU A 4 -9.72 8.99 11.03
C LEU A 4 -8.64 9.91 11.62
N LEU A 5 -9.00 11.15 11.96
CA LEU A 5 -8.05 12.10 12.53
C LEU A 5 -7.54 11.63 13.89
N GLU A 6 -8.43 11.14 14.75
CA GLU A 6 -8.05 10.55 16.04
C GLU A 6 -7.14 9.32 15.88
N SER A 7 -7.40 8.48 14.86
CA SER A 7 -6.56 7.34 14.53
C SER A 7 -5.17 7.76 14.04
N LEU A 8 -5.07 8.82 13.24
CA LEU A 8 -3.78 9.38 12.79
C LEU A 8 -3.02 10.04 13.94
N GLU A 9 -3.69 10.72 14.86
CA GLU A 9 -3.08 11.28 16.07
C GLU A 9 -2.54 10.16 16.98
N ASP A 10 -3.29 9.08 17.14
CA ASP A 10 -2.85 7.92 17.90
C ASP A 10 -1.64 7.23 17.28
N LEU A 11 -1.63 7.12 15.94
CA LEU A 11 -0.49 6.60 15.20
C LEU A 11 0.75 7.50 15.37
N ASP A 12 0.62 8.83 15.31
CA ASP A 12 1.75 9.76 15.54
C ASP A 12 2.31 9.60 16.96
N ARG A 13 1.44 9.51 17.97
CA ARG A 13 1.86 9.25 19.37
C ARG A 13 2.64 7.93 19.49
N SER A 14 2.13 6.87 18.89
CA SER A 14 2.75 5.55 18.89
C SER A 14 4.12 5.56 18.20
N LEU A 15 4.25 6.24 17.06
CA LEU A 15 5.53 6.38 16.35
C LEU A 15 6.55 7.22 17.12
N ARG A 16 6.10 8.27 17.83
CA ARG A 16 6.97 9.09 18.69
C ARG A 16 7.55 8.32 19.85
N ALA A 17 6.77 7.42 20.47
CA ALA A 17 7.28 6.53 21.50
C ALA A 17 8.41 5.62 20.96
N LEU A 18 8.43 5.35 19.66
CA LEU A 18 9.46 4.58 18.96
C LEU A 18 10.56 5.45 18.34
N ASN A 19 10.68 6.73 18.70
CA ASN A 19 11.66 7.69 18.15
C ASN A 19 11.47 8.01 16.65
N SER A 20 10.22 7.95 16.17
CA SER A 20 9.82 8.38 14.84
C SER A 20 8.62 9.35 14.91
N ARG A 21 7.92 9.58 13.80
CA ARG A 21 6.68 10.36 13.75
C ARG A 21 5.91 10.13 12.46
N LEU A 22 4.61 10.40 12.48
CA LEU A 22 3.78 10.41 11.29
C LEU A 22 4.04 11.68 10.46
N ILE A 23 4.16 11.51 9.14
CA ILE A 23 4.22 12.59 8.17
C ILE A 23 2.97 12.52 7.30
N VAL A 24 2.15 13.56 7.36
CA VAL A 24 0.92 13.65 6.56
C VAL A 24 1.18 14.56 5.37
N LEU A 25 1.33 13.97 4.20
CA LEU A 25 1.43 14.68 2.93
C LEU A 25 0.03 15.07 2.45
N ARG A 26 -0.13 16.31 1.96
CA ARG A 26 -1.42 16.84 1.50
C ARG A 26 -1.38 17.01 -0.01
N GLY A 27 -2.31 16.40 -0.73
CA GLY A 27 -2.41 16.49 -2.18
C GLY A 27 -2.61 15.12 -2.83
N SER A 28 -2.37 15.06 -4.14
CA SER A 28 -2.44 13.82 -4.91
C SER A 28 -1.33 12.84 -4.48
N PRO A 29 -1.63 11.54 -4.28
CA PRO A 29 -0.63 10.57 -3.90
C PRO A 29 0.57 10.51 -4.84
N LEU A 30 0.34 10.59 -6.16
CA LEU A 30 1.42 10.49 -7.15
C LEU A 30 2.36 11.70 -7.07
N GLU A 31 1.81 12.91 -7.05
CA GLU A 31 2.60 14.14 -6.99
C GLU A 31 3.41 14.21 -5.69
N GLN A 32 2.76 13.93 -4.56
CA GLN A 32 3.41 14.02 -3.25
C GLN A 32 4.48 12.94 -3.06
N LEU A 33 4.26 11.73 -3.59
CA LEU A 33 5.25 10.66 -3.54
C LEU A 33 6.43 10.92 -4.48
N GLU A 34 6.21 11.42 -5.71
CA GLU A 34 7.31 11.77 -6.63
C GLU A 34 8.24 12.82 -5.99
N LEU A 35 7.66 13.89 -5.42
CA LEU A 35 8.40 14.90 -4.67
C LEU A 35 9.14 14.33 -3.46
N ALA A 36 8.51 13.44 -2.70
CA ALA A 36 9.12 12.80 -1.54
C ALA A 36 10.29 11.88 -1.93
N PHE A 37 10.19 11.17 -3.05
CA PHE A 37 11.25 10.27 -3.52
C PHE A 37 12.54 11.03 -3.81
N GLU A 38 12.43 12.15 -4.51
CA GLU A 38 13.57 13.01 -4.83
C GLU A 38 14.10 13.69 -3.58
N ARG A 39 13.21 14.33 -2.81
CA ARG A 39 13.60 15.16 -1.66
C ARG A 39 14.26 14.35 -0.54
N TRP A 40 13.75 13.17 -0.25
CA TRP A 40 14.25 12.33 0.86
C TRP A 40 15.16 11.19 0.39
N GLN A 41 15.46 11.13 -0.91
CA GLN A 41 16.29 10.09 -1.52
C GLN A 41 15.78 8.68 -1.16
N ILE A 42 14.46 8.49 -1.26
CA ILE A 42 13.83 7.20 -0.96
C ILE A 42 14.30 6.18 -1.99
N ASN A 43 14.69 5.00 -1.52
CA ASN A 43 15.05 3.85 -2.36
C ASN A 43 14.02 2.72 -2.29
N GLN A 44 13.10 2.77 -1.33
CA GLN A 44 12.07 1.77 -1.12
C GLN A 44 10.83 2.38 -0.44
N ILE A 45 9.65 2.01 -0.93
CA ILE A 45 8.37 2.23 -0.24
C ILE A 45 7.77 0.89 0.18
N ALA A 46 6.99 0.90 1.25
CA ALA A 46 6.23 -0.24 1.70
C ALA A 46 4.79 0.18 2.02
N TYR A 47 3.82 -0.61 1.57
CA TYR A 47 2.41 -0.40 1.89
C TYR A 47 1.63 -1.72 1.88
N GLU A 48 0.46 -1.67 2.51
CA GLU A 48 -0.48 -2.77 2.58
C GLU A 48 -1.27 -2.93 1.28
N ILE A 49 -1.49 -4.17 0.85
CA ILE A 49 -2.33 -4.48 -0.31
C ILE A 49 -3.78 -4.19 0.05
N ASP A 50 -4.38 -3.33 -0.75
CA ASP A 50 -5.81 -3.05 -0.74
C ASP A 50 -6.47 -3.66 -1.98
N THR A 51 -7.57 -4.38 -1.76
CA THR A 51 -8.27 -5.14 -2.80
C THR A 51 -9.38 -4.35 -3.49
N GLU A 52 -9.69 -3.14 -3.03
CA GLU A 52 -10.73 -2.28 -3.60
C GLU A 52 -10.36 -1.81 -5.02
N PRO A 53 -11.35 -1.62 -5.93
CA PRO A 53 -11.09 -1.23 -7.32
C PRO A 53 -10.26 0.05 -7.46
N TYR A 54 -10.61 1.10 -6.71
CA TYR A 54 -9.87 2.37 -6.72
C TYR A 54 -8.43 2.19 -6.24
N ALA A 55 -8.22 1.41 -5.18
CA ALA A 55 -6.90 1.18 -4.63
C ALA A 55 -6.00 0.41 -5.59
N LYS A 56 -6.54 -0.57 -6.33
CA LYS A 56 -5.80 -1.29 -7.39
C LYS A 56 -5.31 -0.35 -8.49
N GLU A 57 -6.16 0.57 -8.94
CA GLU A 57 -5.79 1.56 -9.97
C GLU A 57 -4.74 2.55 -9.45
N ARG A 58 -4.94 3.09 -8.24
CA ARG A 58 -4.00 3.97 -7.56
C ARG A 58 -2.64 3.31 -7.38
N ASP A 59 -2.60 2.10 -6.84
CA ASP A 59 -1.37 1.38 -6.53
C ASP A 59 -0.63 0.95 -7.80
N ALA A 60 -1.34 0.63 -8.89
CA ALA A 60 -0.73 0.39 -10.19
C ALA A 60 -0.02 1.65 -10.72
N ALA A 61 -0.62 2.83 -10.58
CA ALA A 61 0.01 4.09 -10.94
C ALA A 61 1.24 4.38 -10.05
N VAL A 62 1.16 4.12 -8.74
CA VAL A 62 2.29 4.24 -7.80
C VAL A 62 3.44 3.30 -8.18
N CYS A 63 3.14 2.05 -8.53
CA CYS A 63 4.15 1.09 -8.99
C CYS A 63 4.86 1.56 -10.26
N LYS A 64 4.11 2.08 -11.25
CA LYS A 64 4.69 2.62 -12.49
C LYS A 64 5.61 3.81 -12.23
N MET A 65 5.19 4.73 -11.36
CA MET A 65 6.00 5.87 -10.94
C MET A 65 7.26 5.41 -10.20
N ALA A 66 7.15 4.48 -9.26
CA ALA A 66 8.28 3.95 -8.51
C ALA A 66 9.30 3.24 -9.41
N GLN A 67 8.85 2.53 -10.45
CA GLN A 67 9.73 1.94 -11.47
C GLN A 67 10.52 3.02 -12.23
N LYS A 68 9.87 4.12 -12.63
CA LYS A 68 10.51 5.26 -13.31
C LYS A 68 11.59 5.90 -12.43
N THR A 69 11.33 6.03 -11.12
CA THR A 69 12.25 6.63 -10.15
C THR A 69 13.24 5.64 -9.51
N LYS A 70 13.24 4.37 -9.95
CA LYS A 70 14.08 3.28 -9.41
C LYS A 70 13.87 3.01 -7.91
N VAL A 71 12.69 3.34 -7.41
CA VAL A 71 12.25 3.05 -6.03
C VAL A 71 11.68 1.65 -5.98
N LYS A 72 12.14 0.83 -5.03
CA LYS A 72 11.60 -0.51 -4.80
C LYS A 72 10.23 -0.42 -4.14
N VAL A 73 9.28 -1.23 -4.58
CA VAL A 73 7.94 -1.29 -3.98
C VAL A 73 7.78 -2.60 -3.22
N LEU A 74 7.49 -2.51 -1.92
CA LEU A 74 7.17 -3.63 -1.06
C LEU A 74 5.67 -3.64 -0.74
N ARG A 75 4.98 -4.69 -1.17
CA ARG A 75 3.55 -4.88 -0.91
C ARG A 75 3.35 -6.10 -0.01
N ARG A 76 2.49 -5.96 1.00
CA ARG A 76 2.13 -7.03 1.94
C ARG A 76 0.64 -7.01 2.22
N PHE A 77 0.01 -8.18 2.31
CA PHE A 77 -1.36 -8.26 2.82
C PHE A 77 -1.34 -8.21 4.35
N GLY A 78 -2.38 -7.63 4.94
CA GLY A 78 -2.58 -7.57 6.40
C GLY A 78 -4.01 -7.18 6.79
N HIS A 79 -4.73 -6.50 5.89
CA HIS A 79 -6.11 -6.07 6.10
C HIS A 79 -7.09 -7.25 6.03
N THR A 80 -6.73 -8.27 5.25
CA THR A 80 -7.43 -9.55 5.16
C THR A 80 -6.58 -10.64 5.79
N LEU A 81 -7.23 -11.64 6.37
CA LEU A 81 -6.57 -12.75 7.07
C LEU A 81 -5.66 -13.59 6.16
N CYS A 82 -5.90 -13.59 4.86
CA CYS A 82 -5.08 -14.28 3.88
C CYS A 82 -5.18 -13.58 2.51
N ASN A 83 -4.30 -13.96 1.59
CA ASN A 83 -4.32 -13.42 0.23
C ASN A 83 -5.64 -13.79 -0.49
N VAL A 84 -6.46 -12.80 -0.80
CA VAL A 84 -7.76 -12.98 -1.49
C VAL A 84 -7.60 -13.58 -2.88
N ASP A 85 -6.52 -13.25 -3.60
CA ASP A 85 -6.25 -13.85 -4.91
C ASP A 85 -5.90 -15.34 -4.80
N ALA A 86 -5.29 -15.75 -3.67
CA ALA A 86 -5.04 -17.17 -3.40
C ALA A 86 -6.35 -17.93 -3.14
N LEU A 87 -7.28 -17.34 -2.39
CA LEU A 87 -8.62 -17.90 -2.21
C LEU A 87 -9.36 -18.03 -3.55
N LEU A 88 -9.27 -17.02 -4.40
CA LEU A 88 -9.90 -17.03 -5.72
C LEU A 88 -9.31 -18.14 -6.61
N ARG A 89 -7.99 -18.32 -6.60
CA ARG A 89 -7.32 -19.43 -7.31
C ARG A 89 -7.77 -20.80 -6.82
N ARG A 90 -7.99 -20.98 -5.51
CA ARG A 90 -8.54 -22.23 -4.94
C ARG A 90 -10.00 -22.48 -5.32
N ALA A 91 -10.73 -21.44 -5.70
CA ALA A 91 -12.10 -21.50 -6.17
C ALA A 91 -12.20 -21.48 -7.71
N ASP A 92 -11.17 -22.01 -8.40
CA ASP A 92 -11.10 -22.08 -9.86
C ASP A 92 -11.29 -20.72 -10.56
N GLY A 93 -10.80 -19.65 -9.93
CA GLY A 93 -10.89 -18.29 -10.45
C GLY A 93 -12.27 -17.64 -10.31
N LYS A 94 -13.23 -18.30 -9.65
CA LYS A 94 -14.60 -17.79 -9.49
C LYS A 94 -14.88 -17.35 -8.04
N PRO A 95 -15.48 -16.17 -7.83
CA PRO A 95 -15.87 -15.75 -6.49
C PRO A 95 -16.81 -16.77 -5.85
N VAL A 96 -16.52 -17.13 -4.60
CA VAL A 96 -17.36 -18.06 -3.85
C VAL A 96 -18.61 -17.34 -3.35
N THR A 97 -19.79 -17.88 -3.66
CA THR A 97 -21.08 -17.25 -3.34
C THR A 97 -21.78 -17.84 -2.12
N SER A 98 -21.22 -18.90 -1.52
CA SER A 98 -21.73 -19.49 -0.27
C SER A 98 -20.67 -19.45 0.83
N TYR A 99 -21.11 -19.14 2.05
CA TYR A 99 -20.21 -19.06 3.19
C TYR A 99 -19.53 -20.41 3.51
N SER A 100 -20.23 -21.53 3.32
CA SER A 100 -19.68 -22.87 3.55
C SER A 100 -18.53 -23.23 2.62
N ALA A 101 -18.66 -22.90 1.33
CA ALA A 101 -17.58 -23.09 0.37
C ALA A 101 -16.43 -22.11 0.64
N PHE A 102 -16.73 -20.87 1.05
CA PHE A 102 -15.71 -19.90 1.45
C PHE A 102 -14.88 -20.44 2.60
N LEU A 103 -15.54 -20.93 3.67
CA LEU A 103 -14.88 -21.48 4.85
C LEU A 103 -14.00 -22.69 4.50
N THR A 104 -14.46 -23.56 3.60
CA THR A 104 -13.69 -24.72 3.13
C THR A 104 -12.39 -24.29 2.45
N ASN A 105 -12.46 -23.31 1.53
CA ASN A 105 -11.29 -22.81 0.82
C ASN A 105 -10.37 -21.98 1.72
N PHE A 106 -10.97 -21.18 2.61
CA PHE A 106 -10.26 -20.41 3.63
C PHE A 106 -9.43 -21.31 4.54
N ASN A 107 -10.05 -22.34 5.14
CA ASN A 107 -9.34 -23.28 6.01
C ASN A 107 -8.18 -23.98 5.29
N LYS A 108 -8.36 -24.36 4.03
CA LYS A 108 -7.27 -24.93 3.21
C LYS A 108 -6.13 -23.94 2.99
N GLU A 109 -6.44 -22.65 2.78
CA GLU A 109 -5.44 -21.61 2.58
C GLU A 109 -4.66 -21.31 3.85
N VAL A 110 -5.34 -21.05 4.97
CA VAL A 110 -4.66 -20.71 6.24
C VAL A 110 -3.91 -21.90 6.84
N ASN A 111 -4.34 -23.14 6.56
CA ASN A 111 -3.57 -24.33 6.98
C ASN A 111 -2.31 -24.52 6.15
N ALA A 112 -2.34 -24.16 4.85
CA ALA A 112 -1.16 -24.24 3.97
C ALA A 112 -0.20 -23.06 4.20
N ASN A 113 -0.75 -21.87 4.48
CA ASN A 113 -0.03 -20.63 4.72
C ASN A 113 -0.50 -20.02 6.05
N PRO A 114 0.04 -20.49 7.20
CA PRO A 114 -0.36 -20.00 8.51
C PRO A 114 -0.18 -18.49 8.67
N ILE A 115 -1.10 -17.86 9.38
CA ILE A 115 -1.02 -16.44 9.74
C ILE A 115 0.14 -16.26 10.73
N VAL A 116 1.14 -15.48 10.34
CA VAL A 116 2.29 -15.17 11.18
C VAL A 116 2.09 -13.79 11.80
N VAL A 117 2.08 -13.72 13.12
CA VAL A 117 2.10 -12.46 13.86
C VAL A 117 3.56 -12.05 14.02
N LEU A 118 3.91 -10.84 13.59
CA LEU A 118 5.24 -10.27 13.76
C LEU A 118 5.29 -9.47 15.06
N ASP A 119 6.42 -9.53 15.75
CA ASP A 119 6.65 -8.69 16.92
C ASP A 119 6.78 -7.22 16.50
N PRO A 120 6.26 -6.29 17.33
CA PRO A 120 6.41 -4.87 17.06
C PRO A 120 7.89 -4.45 17.13
N PRO A 121 8.34 -3.49 16.30
CA PRO A 121 9.71 -3.01 16.36
C PRO A 121 9.96 -2.27 17.67
N ALA A 122 11.10 -2.53 18.32
CA ALA A 122 11.46 -1.89 19.57
C ALA A 122 11.81 -0.40 19.42
N LYS A 123 12.34 0.00 18.26
CA LYS A 123 12.70 1.39 17.91
C LYS A 123 12.59 1.59 16.41
N LEU A 124 12.35 2.83 16.00
CA LEU A 124 12.37 3.28 14.63
C LEU A 124 13.36 4.46 14.48
N PRO A 125 14.01 4.60 13.32
CA PRO A 125 14.83 5.77 13.05
C PRO A 125 13.94 7.02 12.94
N PRO A 126 14.45 8.20 13.34
CA PRO A 126 13.75 9.44 13.11
C PRO A 126 13.71 9.71 11.60
N PRO A 127 12.62 10.29 11.07
CA PRO A 127 12.55 10.63 9.65
C PRO A 127 13.57 11.72 9.32
N LYS A 128 14.17 11.63 8.13
CA LYS A 128 15.06 12.66 7.58
C LYS A 128 14.23 13.86 7.14
N LEU A 129 13.99 14.79 8.07
CA LEU A 129 13.27 16.04 7.83
C LEU A 129 14.28 17.18 7.72
N GLU A 130 14.94 17.31 6.57
CA GLU A 130 15.62 18.58 6.24
C GLU A 130 14.54 19.60 5.89
N ASP A 131 14.38 20.60 6.77
CA ASP A 131 13.37 21.67 6.80
C ASP A 131 12.23 21.46 5.81
N ALA A 132 11.34 20.55 6.19
CA ALA A 132 10.09 20.27 5.51
C ALA A 132 9.24 21.54 5.42
N GLY A 133 9.55 22.40 4.45
CA GLY A 133 8.68 23.40 3.84
C GLY A 133 7.51 22.71 3.11
N ILE A 134 6.88 21.75 3.78
CA ILE A 134 5.51 21.35 3.50
C ILE A 134 4.72 22.59 3.89
N HIS A 135 4.32 23.35 2.87
CA HIS A 135 3.56 24.58 2.99
C HIS A 135 2.53 24.46 4.12
N ARG A 136 2.67 25.28 5.18
CA ARG A 136 1.54 25.62 6.07
C ARG A 136 0.58 26.50 5.27
N GLU A 137 -0.02 25.96 4.22
CA GLU A 137 -1.12 26.67 3.56
C GLU A 137 -2.34 26.57 4.46
N HIS A 138 -2.67 27.72 5.05
CA HIS A 138 -3.96 27.99 5.64
C HIS A 138 -5.03 27.64 4.60
N CYS A 139 -6.03 26.85 4.99
CA CYS A 139 -7.18 26.57 4.15
C CYS A 139 -7.86 27.89 3.77
N GLY A 140 -7.71 28.31 2.52
CA GLY A 140 -8.35 29.50 1.99
C GLY A 140 -8.24 29.59 0.47
N GLY A 141 -9.28 29.12 -0.23
CA GLY A 141 -9.65 29.68 -1.53
C GLY A 141 -9.60 28.78 -2.78
N ASN A 142 -10.81 28.51 -3.28
CA ASN A 142 -11.24 28.60 -4.68
C ASN A 142 -10.92 27.44 -5.65
N THR A 143 -11.88 26.52 -5.76
CA THR A 143 -12.00 25.56 -6.86
C THR A 143 -12.52 26.25 -8.13
N LYS A 144 -11.69 26.31 -9.18
CA LYS A 144 -12.14 26.37 -10.57
C LYS A 144 -11.40 25.34 -11.40
N ASN A 145 -12.19 24.38 -11.90
CA ASN A 145 -12.10 23.61 -13.14
C ASN A 145 -10.75 23.02 -13.56
N ILE A 146 -10.73 21.70 -13.79
CA ILE A 146 -10.50 21.10 -15.12
C ILE A 146 -11.17 19.71 -15.13
N VAL A 147 -12.02 19.51 -16.11
CA VAL A 147 -12.68 18.25 -16.51
C VAL A 147 -11.91 17.71 -17.71
N GLU A 148 -12.03 16.41 -17.95
CA GLU A 148 -11.64 15.65 -19.16
C GLU A 148 -10.19 15.14 -19.18
N ASP A 149 -9.99 13.83 -19.02
CA ASP A 149 -10.08 12.92 -20.17
C ASP A 149 -10.17 11.46 -19.67
N ALA A 150 -11.26 10.78 -20.05
CA ALA A 150 -11.53 9.39 -19.70
C ALA A 150 -11.36 8.55 -20.96
N GLY A 151 -10.25 7.82 -21.06
CA GLY A 151 -10.04 6.92 -22.17
C GLY A 151 -8.83 6.02 -21.97
N ARG A 152 -9.08 4.70 -21.94
CA ARG A 152 -8.13 3.58 -22.15
C ARG A 152 -7.58 2.91 -20.88
N HIS A 153 -8.41 2.10 -20.22
CA HIS A 153 -8.05 1.39 -18.97
C HIS A 153 -8.29 -0.14 -18.97
N GLU A 154 -8.29 -0.83 -20.11
CA GLU A 154 -8.51 -2.29 -20.10
C GLU A 154 -7.25 -3.17 -20.21
N GLU A 155 -6.05 -2.61 -20.43
CA GLU A 155 -4.85 -3.44 -20.69
C GLU A 155 -3.89 -3.56 -19.49
N ILE A 156 -3.99 -2.68 -18.49
CA ILE A 156 -2.99 -2.54 -17.41
C ILE A 156 -3.14 -3.61 -16.30
N VAL A 157 -4.33 -4.17 -16.11
CA VAL A 157 -4.64 -5.05 -14.95
C VAL A 157 -3.96 -6.42 -15.03
N LYS A 158 -3.61 -6.89 -16.23
CA LYS A 158 -3.03 -8.23 -16.43
C LYS A 158 -1.52 -8.31 -16.16
N ASP A 159 -0.79 -7.20 -16.25
CA ASP A 159 0.66 -7.18 -16.03
C ASP A 159 1.05 -7.04 -14.55
N ALA A 160 0.23 -6.36 -13.74
CA ALA A 160 0.49 -6.18 -12.32
C ALA A 160 0.48 -7.51 -11.53
N SER A 161 -0.39 -8.43 -11.90
CA SER A 161 -0.55 -9.73 -11.23
C SER A 161 0.60 -10.71 -11.53
N ARG A 162 1.27 -10.60 -12.68
CA ARG A 162 2.48 -11.38 -12.99
C ARG A 162 3.71 -10.88 -12.25
N HIS A 163 3.82 -9.57 -12.03
CA HIS A 163 4.98 -8.99 -11.36
C HIS A 163 5.01 -9.29 -9.85
N ASP A 164 3.84 -9.46 -9.23
CA ASP A 164 3.71 -9.78 -7.80
C ASP A 164 4.22 -11.21 -7.46
N GLU A 165 4.08 -12.19 -8.35
CA GLU A 165 4.61 -13.56 -8.14
C GLU A 165 6.15 -13.63 -8.22
N ASP A 166 6.75 -12.88 -9.15
CA ASP A 166 8.21 -12.85 -9.34
C ASP A 166 8.94 -12.20 -8.16
N CYS A 167 8.30 -11.23 -7.48
CA CYS A 167 8.85 -10.61 -6.27
C CYS A 167 8.82 -11.57 -5.05
N PHE A 168 7.85 -12.49 -5.00
CA PHE A 168 7.73 -13.47 -3.93
C PHE A 168 8.77 -14.58 -4.04
N ARG A 169 9.01 -15.15 -5.23
CA ARG A 169 10.00 -16.23 -5.42
C ARG A 169 11.43 -15.80 -5.16
N ARG A 170 11.80 -14.57 -5.52
CA ARG A 170 13.17 -14.05 -5.32
C ARG A 170 13.56 -13.85 -3.86
N ARG A 171 12.62 -13.94 -2.91
CA ARG A 171 12.90 -13.73 -1.48
C ARG A 171 12.99 -15.00 -0.64
N GLN A 172 12.69 -16.18 -1.20
CA GLN A 172 12.99 -17.44 -0.52
C GLN A 172 14.48 -17.83 -0.62
N THR A 173 15.24 -17.23 -1.55
CA THR A 173 16.66 -17.54 -1.74
C THR A 173 17.62 -16.65 -0.94
N ASP A 174 17.14 -15.51 -0.40
CA ASP A 174 18.00 -14.49 0.23
C ASP A 174 17.93 -14.50 1.78
N ILE A 175 17.40 -15.57 2.37
CA ILE A 175 17.38 -15.80 3.84
C ILE A 175 18.24 -17.03 4.19
N THR A 176 19.36 -17.23 3.49
CA THR A 176 20.42 -18.16 3.92
C THR A 176 21.76 -17.44 3.96
#